data_AF-A0A820M941-F1
#
_entry.id   AF-A0A820M941-F1
#
_cell.length_a   1.000
_cell.length_b   1.000
_cell.length_c   1.000
_cell.angle_alpha   90.00
_cell.angle_beta   90.00
_cell.angle_gamma   90.00
#
_symmetry.space_group_name_H-M   'P 1'
#
loop_
_entity.id
_entity.type
_entity.pdbx_description
1 polymer ?
#
loop_
_entity_poly.entity_id
_entity_poly.type
_entity_poly.pdbx_seq_one_letter_code
_entity_poly.pdbx_strand_id
1 'polypeptide(L)'
;GNETYDLVTDGSLKDVTYSNLYEFIKRYAEFRMITLVEQSLQHLRLGVFDVLPSNSLDYLSPEDFRLLLNGTSNINVTTLMTYTTFNDESGENTERISQFKKWFWSVLEKFNAVERQDLVYFWTGSPALPASEAGFQPQPSVTIRPADDQHLPTANTCISRLYVPLYSSKNILKLKLQYAIKTKMFGFV
;
A
#
# COMPACT_ATOMS: atom_id res chain seq x y z
N GLY A 1 -22.97 3.76 -18.20
CA GLY A 1 -22.18 4.61 -17.30
C GLY A 1 -22.32 6.07 -17.67
N ASN A 2 -23.48 6.66 -17.40
CA ASN A 2 -23.76 8.11 -17.53
C ASN A 2 -24.81 8.53 -16.48
N GLU A 3 -24.87 7.84 -15.35
CA GLU A 3 -25.83 8.14 -14.28
C GLU A 3 -25.21 9.18 -13.35
N THR A 4 -25.95 10.27 -13.13
CA THR A 4 -25.56 11.36 -12.22
C THR A 4 -26.25 11.12 -10.89
N TYR A 5 -25.51 11.26 -9.80
CA TYR A 5 -26.01 11.09 -8.44
C TYR A 5 -25.75 12.34 -7.63
N ASP A 6 -26.80 12.85 -7.01
CA ASP A 6 -26.72 13.96 -6.10
C ASP A 6 -26.22 13.47 -4.73
N LEU A 7 -25.04 13.93 -4.31
CA LEU A 7 -24.43 13.56 -3.02
C LEU A 7 -25.13 14.20 -1.81
N VAL A 8 -25.92 15.24 -2.06
CA VAL A 8 -26.75 15.96 -1.11
C VAL A 8 -28.03 16.36 -1.84
N THR A 9 -29.10 16.68 -1.11
CA THR A 9 -30.34 17.21 -1.72
C THR A 9 -30.04 18.42 -2.62
N ASP A 10 -30.52 18.34 -3.86
CA ASP A 10 -30.29 19.32 -4.93
C ASP A 10 -28.80 19.57 -5.21
N GLY A 11 -27.98 18.53 -5.10
CA GLY A 11 -26.52 18.61 -5.26
C GLY A 11 -26.11 19.09 -6.65
N SER A 12 -26.86 18.71 -7.69
CA SER A 12 -26.68 19.17 -9.06
C SER A 12 -26.83 20.69 -9.24
N LEU A 13 -27.47 21.38 -8.29
CA LEU A 13 -27.66 22.84 -8.28
C LEU A 13 -26.66 23.58 -7.38
N LYS A 14 -25.74 22.87 -6.73
CA LYS A 14 -24.79 23.43 -5.77
C LYS A 14 -23.37 23.30 -6.28
N ASP A 15 -22.74 24.44 -6.57
CA ASP A 15 -21.33 24.47 -6.94
C ASP A 15 -20.43 24.06 -5.78
N VAL A 16 -19.33 23.37 -6.10
CA VAL A 16 -18.26 23.07 -5.15
C VAL A 16 -17.39 24.32 -4.98
N THR A 17 -17.34 24.84 -3.76
CA THR A 17 -16.58 26.02 -3.35
C THR A 17 -15.58 25.64 -2.26
N TYR A 18 -14.60 26.50 -1.99
CA TYR A 18 -13.64 26.26 -0.91
C TYR A 18 -14.29 26.04 0.46
N SER A 19 -15.46 26.64 0.72
CA SER A 19 -16.17 26.48 1.99
C SER A 19 -16.90 25.13 2.11
N ASN A 20 -17.25 24.46 1.01
CA ASN A 20 -17.96 23.18 1.03
C ASN A 20 -17.12 21.99 0.51
N LEU A 21 -15.89 22.25 0.06
CA LEU A 21 -15.00 21.26 -0.55
C LEU A 21 -14.77 20.02 0.32
N TYR A 22 -14.53 20.20 1.62
CA TYR A 22 -14.29 19.07 2.53
C TYR A 22 -15.49 18.14 2.63
N GLU A 23 -16.69 18.70 2.75
CA GLU A 23 -17.93 17.93 2.80
C GLU A 23 -18.17 17.21 1.47
N PHE A 24 -17.94 17.88 0.35
CA PHE A 24 -18.03 17.25 -0.97
C PHE A 24 -17.07 16.05 -1.08
N ILE A 25 -15.79 16.20 -0.72
CA ILE A 25 -14.80 15.11 -0.76
C ILE A 25 -15.24 13.94 0.12
N LYS A 26 -15.69 14.22 1.35
CA LYS A 26 -16.16 13.20 2.29
C LYS A 26 -17.34 12.42 1.72
N ARG A 27 -18.38 13.12 1.24
CA ARG A 27 -19.59 12.51 0.66
C ARG A 27 -19.28 11.71 -0.60
N TYR A 28 -18.39 12.23 -1.44
CA TYR A 28 -17.97 11.54 -2.64
C TYR A 28 -17.24 10.23 -2.31
N ALA A 29 -16.32 10.26 -1.33
CA ALA A 29 -15.63 9.05 -0.88
C ALA A 29 -16.60 8.02 -0.31
N GLU A 30 -17.52 8.44 0.57
CA GLU A 30 -18.57 7.58 1.13
C GLU A 30 -19.44 6.96 0.02
N PHE A 31 -19.89 7.76 -0.94
CA PHE A 31 -20.70 7.29 -2.06
C PHE A 31 -19.97 6.23 -2.88
N ARG A 32 -18.71 6.50 -3.23
CA ARG A 32 -17.90 5.60 -4.07
C ARG A 32 -17.52 4.30 -3.36
N MET A 33 -17.26 4.34 -2.05
CA MET A 33 -16.77 3.20 -1.29
C MET A 33 -17.88 2.38 -0.62
N ILE A 34 -19.02 3.01 -0.30
CA ILE A 34 -20.10 2.39 0.48
C ILE A 34 -21.38 2.38 -0.34
N THR A 35 -21.94 3.54 -0.67
CA THR A 35 -23.31 3.63 -1.23
C THR A 35 -23.47 2.84 -2.54
N LEU A 36 -22.52 2.94 -3.47
CA LEU A 36 -22.59 2.23 -4.75
C LEU A 36 -22.62 0.69 -4.61
N VAL A 37 -22.11 0.16 -3.50
CA VAL A 37 -21.96 -1.29 -3.26
C VAL A 37 -22.68 -1.74 -1.99
N GLU A 38 -23.56 -0.90 -1.43
CA GLU A 38 -24.13 -1.08 -0.10
C GLU A 38 -24.86 -2.42 0.02
N GLN A 39 -25.68 -2.76 -0.97
CA GLN A 39 -26.41 -4.03 -0.98
C GLN A 39 -25.46 -5.24 -0.94
N SER A 40 -24.37 -5.21 -1.71
CA SER A 40 -23.35 -6.27 -1.70
C SER A 40 -22.65 -6.37 -0.35
N LEU A 41 -22.30 -5.22 0.26
CA LEU A 41 -21.69 -5.17 1.58
C LEU A 41 -22.62 -5.71 2.67
N GLN A 42 -23.91 -5.37 2.61
CA GLN A 42 -24.92 -5.88 3.56
C GLN A 42 -25.07 -7.40 3.46
N HIS A 43 -25.16 -7.96 2.25
CA HIS A 43 -25.23 -9.41 2.06
C HIS A 43 -23.96 -10.12 2.53
N LEU A 44 -22.77 -9.55 2.27
CA LEU A 44 -21.51 -10.10 2.78
C LEU A 44 -21.50 -10.10 4.31
N ARG A 45 -21.91 -8.99 4.93
CA ARG A 45 -22.02 -8.88 6.40
C ARG A 45 -22.98 -9.93 6.97
N LEU A 46 -24.16 -10.10 6.36
CA LEU A 46 -25.13 -11.09 6.79
C LEU A 46 -24.56 -12.51 6.71
N GLY A 47 -23.89 -12.86 5.61
CA GLY A 47 -23.27 -14.19 5.46
C GLY A 47 -22.18 -14.47 6.49
N VAL A 48 -21.38 -13.46 6.87
CA VAL A 48 -20.36 -13.62 7.92
C VAL A 48 -21.01 -13.88 9.29
N PHE A 49 -22.06 -13.13 9.65
CA PHE A 49 -22.76 -13.27 10.93
C PHE A 49 -23.81 -14.39 10.98
N ASP A 50 -24.07 -15.07 9.86
CA ASP A 50 -24.81 -16.35 9.86
C ASP A 50 -23.97 -17.48 10.48
N VAL A 51 -22.64 -17.35 10.42
CA VAL A 51 -21.68 -18.32 10.96
C VAL A 51 -21.10 -17.85 12.30
N LEU A 52 -20.83 -16.55 12.44
CA LEU A 52 -20.21 -15.97 13.63
C LEU A 52 -21.23 -15.25 14.53
N PRO A 53 -21.10 -15.33 15.87
CA PRO A 53 -21.89 -14.50 16.78
C PRO A 53 -21.77 -13.01 16.46
N SER A 54 -22.87 -12.27 16.58
CA SER A 54 -22.97 -10.85 16.17
C SER A 54 -21.96 -9.91 16.83
N ASN A 55 -21.47 -10.25 18.02
CA ASN A 55 -20.50 -9.46 18.80
C ASN A 55 -19.04 -9.89 18.62
N SER A 56 -18.76 -10.87 17.75
CA SER A 56 -17.42 -11.48 17.63
C SER A 56 -16.36 -10.52 17.08
N LEU A 57 -16.78 -9.44 16.42
CA LEU A 57 -15.90 -8.49 15.73
C LEU A 57 -15.88 -7.09 16.38
N ASP A 58 -16.61 -6.86 17.48
CA ASP A 58 -16.87 -5.53 18.03
C ASP A 58 -15.61 -4.78 18.52
N TYR A 59 -14.56 -5.52 18.89
CA TYR A 59 -13.31 -4.97 19.43
C TYR A 59 -12.14 -5.03 18.46
N LEU A 60 -12.38 -5.40 17.20
CA LEU A 60 -11.33 -5.51 16.19
C LEU A 60 -11.22 -4.21 15.40
N SER A 61 -9.99 -3.73 15.23
CA SER A 61 -9.71 -2.75 14.19
C SER A 61 -9.82 -3.41 12.79
N PRO A 62 -9.97 -2.62 11.71
CA PRO A 62 -9.88 -3.15 10.36
C PRO A 62 -8.59 -3.94 10.11
N GLU A 63 -7.48 -3.49 10.70
CA GLU A 63 -6.19 -4.18 10.66
C GLU A 63 -6.23 -5.53 11.37
N ASP A 64 -6.85 -5.62 12.54
CA ASP A 64 -6.99 -6.88 13.29
C ASP A 64 -7.89 -7.86 12.55
N PHE A 65 -9.02 -7.40 12.01
CA PHE A 65 -9.92 -8.24 11.24
C PHE A 65 -9.22 -8.80 9.99
N ARG A 66 -8.46 -7.96 9.29
CA ARG A 66 -7.63 -8.39 8.16
C ARG A 66 -6.58 -9.42 8.59
N LEU A 67 -5.94 -9.23 9.75
CA LEU A 67 -4.97 -10.19 10.28
C LEU A 67 -5.63 -11.54 10.59
N LEU A 68 -6.82 -11.55 11.18
CA LEU A 68 -7.55 -12.80 11.44
C LEU A 68 -7.91 -13.55 10.16
N LEU A 69 -8.34 -12.83 9.11
CA LEU A 69 -8.71 -13.44 7.83
C LEU A 69 -7.50 -14.00 7.06
N ASN A 70 -6.37 -13.28 7.08
CA ASN A 70 -5.21 -13.60 6.24
C ASN A 70 -4.09 -14.33 7.00
N GLY A 71 -4.16 -14.38 8.33
CA GLY A 71 -3.10 -14.86 9.20
C GLY A 71 -1.84 -13.99 9.16
N THR A 72 -0.82 -14.42 9.91
CA THR A 72 0.54 -13.87 9.78
C THR A 72 1.23 -14.54 8.59
N SER A 73 1.14 -13.94 7.40
CA SER A 73 1.92 -14.40 6.25
C SER A 73 3.37 -13.95 6.43
N ASN A 74 4.27 -14.92 6.63
CA ASN A 74 5.70 -14.63 6.59
C ASN A 74 6.08 -14.27 5.14
N ILE A 75 6.51 -13.03 4.93
CA ILE A 75 7.03 -12.61 3.64
C ILE A 75 8.31 -13.40 3.34
N ASN A 76 8.22 -14.28 2.35
CA ASN A 76 9.37 -14.98 1.81
C ASN A 76 10.14 -14.01 0.90
N VAL A 77 11.28 -13.52 1.38
CA VAL A 77 12.10 -12.53 0.67
C VAL A 77 12.62 -13.10 -0.66
N THR A 78 12.93 -14.39 -0.73
CA THR A 78 13.36 -15.06 -1.97
C THR A 78 12.26 -15.06 -3.02
N THR A 79 11.03 -15.35 -2.63
CA THR A 79 9.87 -15.27 -3.53
C THR A 79 9.60 -13.84 -3.98
N LEU A 80 9.68 -12.86 -3.07
CA LEU A 80 9.53 -11.45 -3.44
C LEU A 80 10.64 -11.01 -4.42
N MET A 81 11.88 -11.47 -4.23
CA MET A 81 12.99 -11.23 -5.15
C MET A 81 12.69 -11.72 -6.56
N THR A 82 12.10 -12.91 -6.73
CA THR A 82 11.81 -13.47 -8.06
C THR A 82 10.75 -12.70 -8.82
N TYR A 83 9.87 -11.98 -8.12
CA TYR A 83 8.79 -11.18 -8.73
C TYR A 83 9.14 -9.69 -8.86
N THR A 84 10.30 -9.28 -8.35
CA THR A 84 10.67 -7.87 -8.32
C THR A 84 11.60 -7.50 -9.45
N THR A 85 11.22 -6.47 -10.20
CA THR A 85 12.10 -5.83 -11.18
C THR A 85 12.75 -4.56 -10.61
N PHE A 86 13.92 -4.18 -11.13
CA PHE A 86 14.59 -2.92 -10.77
C PHE A 86 14.74 -2.02 -11.98
N ASN A 87 14.31 -0.78 -11.84
CA ASN A 87 14.53 0.31 -12.80
C ASN A 87 15.59 1.25 -12.23
N ASP A 88 16.43 1.80 -13.10
CA ASP A 88 17.48 2.75 -12.72
C ASP A 88 17.19 4.13 -13.34
N GLU A 89 17.03 5.12 -12.48
CA GLU A 89 16.91 6.55 -12.81
C GLU A 89 18.00 7.39 -12.14
N SER A 90 19.02 6.74 -11.57
CA SER A 90 20.08 7.41 -10.82
C SER A 90 21.19 7.97 -11.71
N GLY A 91 21.41 7.37 -12.89
CA GLY A 91 22.49 7.72 -13.82
C GLY A 91 23.89 7.27 -13.37
N GLU A 92 23.96 6.35 -12.41
CA GLU A 92 25.21 5.88 -11.80
C GLU A 92 25.76 4.62 -12.49
N ASN A 93 27.00 4.25 -12.18
CA ASN A 93 27.62 3.08 -12.81
C ASN A 93 26.99 1.75 -12.36
N THR A 94 27.17 0.73 -13.20
CA THR A 94 26.57 -0.60 -13.00
C THR A 94 27.02 -1.28 -11.71
N GLU A 95 28.26 -1.03 -11.26
CA GLU A 95 28.81 -1.60 -10.02
C GLU A 95 28.08 -1.05 -8.79
N ARG A 96 27.89 0.27 -8.72
CA ARG A 96 27.18 0.94 -7.62
C ARG A 96 25.72 0.51 -7.55
N ILE A 97 25.07 0.38 -8.70
CA ILE A 97 23.68 -0.09 -8.79
C ILE A 97 23.56 -1.56 -8.37
N SER A 98 24.48 -2.42 -8.80
CA SER A 98 24.54 -3.81 -8.37
C SER A 98 24.75 -3.93 -6.86
N GLN A 99 25.63 -3.11 -6.29
CA GLN A 99 25.85 -3.05 -4.84
C GLN A 99 24.59 -2.61 -4.08
N PHE A 100 23.90 -1.59 -4.57
CA PHE A 100 22.67 -1.10 -3.95
C PHE A 100 21.55 -2.15 -3.96
N LYS A 101 21.35 -2.86 -5.09
CA LYS A 101 20.39 -3.98 -5.17
C LYS A 101 20.69 -5.06 -4.12
N LYS A 102 21.96 -5.40 -3.92
CA LYS A 102 22.39 -6.35 -2.86
C LYS A 102 22.12 -5.79 -1.46
N TRP A 103 22.34 -4.50 -1.24
CA TRP A 103 22.02 -3.85 0.04
C TRP A 103 20.54 -3.90 0.35
N PHE A 104 19.69 -3.57 -0.63
CA PHE A 104 18.24 -3.61 -0.50
C PHE A 104 17.77 -4.97 0.00
N TRP A 105 18.07 -6.05 -0.72
CA TRP A 105 17.63 -7.39 -0.33
C TRP A 105 18.21 -7.83 1.01
N SER A 106 19.49 -7.54 1.26
CA SER A 106 20.10 -7.89 2.54
C SER A 106 19.56 -7.07 3.73
N VAL A 107 18.98 -5.90 3.50
CA VAL A 107 18.23 -5.16 4.52
C VAL A 107 16.89 -5.84 4.80
N LEU A 108 16.15 -6.21 3.76
CA LEU A 108 14.85 -6.90 3.86
C LEU A 108 14.97 -8.27 4.56
N GLU A 109 16.03 -9.02 4.28
CA GLU A 109 16.32 -10.29 4.98
C GLU A 109 16.56 -10.09 6.48
N LYS A 110 17.08 -8.93 6.90
CA LYS A 110 17.34 -8.61 8.32
C LYS A 110 16.14 -8.02 9.04
N PHE A 111 15.09 -7.62 8.32
CA PHE A 111 13.85 -7.19 8.93
C PHE A 111 13.14 -8.35 9.62
N ASN A 112 12.48 -8.05 10.74
CA ASN A 112 11.59 -9.01 11.38
C ASN A 112 10.30 -9.22 10.55
N ALA A 113 9.47 -10.19 10.94
CA ALA A 113 8.26 -10.54 10.18
C ALA A 113 7.31 -9.35 9.98
N VAL A 114 7.10 -8.53 11.03
CA VAL A 114 6.24 -7.35 10.99
C VAL A 114 6.81 -6.29 10.06
N GLU A 115 8.11 -5.98 10.17
CA GLU A 115 8.77 -4.99 9.31
C GLU A 115 8.74 -5.39 7.83
N ARG A 116 8.87 -6.68 7.51
CA ARG A 116 8.73 -7.16 6.12
C ARG A 116 7.29 -6.99 5.63
N GLN A 117 6.31 -7.31 6.47
CA GLN A 117 4.91 -7.19 6.13
C GLN A 117 4.53 -5.72 5.89
N ASP A 118 4.95 -4.83 6.78
CA ASP A 118 4.71 -3.40 6.67
C ASP A 118 5.38 -2.82 5.42
N LEU A 119 6.58 -3.29 5.06
CA LEU A 119 7.23 -2.86 3.82
C LEU A 119 6.48 -3.33 2.57
N VAL A 120 6.02 -4.57 2.51
CA VAL A 120 5.25 -5.07 1.36
C VAL A 120 3.91 -4.34 1.27
N TYR A 121 3.26 -4.05 2.40
CA TYR A 121 2.04 -3.24 2.44
C TYR A 121 2.29 -1.81 1.97
N PHE A 122 3.36 -1.16 2.44
CA PHE A 122 3.78 0.16 2.00
C PHE A 122 4.01 0.21 0.48
N TRP A 123 4.66 -0.81 -0.06
CA TRP A 123 5.03 -0.90 -1.47
C TRP A 123 3.83 -1.24 -2.38
N THR A 124 3.02 -2.21 -1.99
CA THR A 124 2.02 -2.86 -2.88
C THR A 124 0.58 -2.60 -2.49
N GLY A 125 0.32 -2.05 -1.31
CA GLY A 125 -1.03 -1.95 -0.75
C GLY A 125 -1.59 -3.29 -0.24
N SER A 126 -0.86 -4.40 -0.39
CA SER A 126 -1.19 -5.71 0.17
C SER A 126 -0.21 -6.09 1.27
N PRO A 127 -0.67 -6.54 2.45
CA PRO A 127 0.21 -7.01 3.52
C PRO A 127 0.69 -8.45 3.29
N ALA A 128 0.35 -9.09 2.17
CA ALA A 128 0.71 -10.47 1.88
C ALA A 128 1.18 -10.62 0.44
N LEU A 129 2.08 -11.58 0.21
CA LEU A 129 2.42 -12.01 -1.14
C LEU A 129 1.24 -12.85 -1.69
N PRO A 130 0.83 -12.64 -2.96
CA PRO A 130 -0.11 -13.52 -3.61
C PRO A 130 0.46 -14.95 -3.70
N ALA A 131 -0.43 -15.94 -3.78
CA ALA A 131 -0.06 -17.35 -3.86
C ALA A 131 0.72 -17.71 -5.14
N SER A 132 0.63 -16.88 -6.18
CA SER A 132 1.35 -17.04 -7.43
C SER A 132 1.79 -15.68 -7.98
N GLU A 133 2.79 -15.72 -8.86
CA GLU A 133 3.29 -14.54 -9.58
C GLU A 133 2.18 -13.77 -10.31
N ALA A 134 1.23 -14.48 -10.93
CA ALA A 134 0.10 -13.88 -11.64
C ALA A 134 -0.87 -13.10 -10.74
N GLY A 135 -0.81 -13.31 -9.42
CA GLY A 135 -1.56 -12.54 -8.44
C GLY A 135 -0.97 -11.16 -8.19
N PHE A 136 0.25 -10.86 -8.66
CA PHE A 136 0.76 -9.50 -8.71
C PHE A 136 0.26 -8.79 -9.96
N GLN A 137 -0.75 -7.93 -9.79
CA GLN A 137 -1.27 -7.09 -10.87
C GLN A 137 -1.27 -5.62 -10.45
N PRO A 138 -0.21 -4.86 -10.78
CA PRO A 138 0.99 -5.25 -11.54
C PRO A 138 2.12 -5.83 -10.67
N GLN A 139 3.11 -6.40 -11.37
CA GLN A 139 4.37 -6.92 -10.81
C GLN A 139 5.12 -5.87 -9.99
N PRO A 140 5.66 -6.22 -8.81
CA PRO A 140 6.37 -5.28 -7.98
C PRO A 140 7.65 -4.79 -8.66
N SER A 141 7.92 -3.50 -8.55
CA SER A 141 9.14 -2.89 -9.09
C SER A 141 9.78 -1.92 -8.09
N VAL A 142 11.11 -1.86 -8.11
CA VAL A 142 11.89 -0.87 -7.35
C VAL A 142 12.58 0.07 -8.34
N THR A 143 12.24 1.36 -8.28
CA THR A 143 12.91 2.40 -9.06
C THR A 143 13.97 3.07 -8.20
N ILE A 144 15.23 2.93 -8.59
CA ILE A 144 16.37 3.56 -7.93
C ILE A 144 16.47 5.01 -8.44
N ARG A 145 16.27 5.96 -7.54
CA ARG A 145 16.29 7.40 -7.82
C ARG A 145 17.70 7.97 -7.64
N PRO A 146 17.98 9.19 -8.13
CA PRO A 146 19.25 9.87 -7.87
C PRO A 146 19.64 9.86 -6.38
N ALA A 147 20.95 9.96 -6.13
CA ALA A 147 21.49 9.85 -4.77
C ALA A 147 20.98 10.99 -3.87
N ASP A 148 20.35 10.62 -2.76
CA ASP A 148 19.81 11.57 -1.79
C ASP A 148 19.62 10.88 -0.44
N ASP A 149 20.36 11.30 0.59
CA ASP A 149 20.27 10.74 1.95
C ASP A 149 19.20 11.42 2.82
N GLN A 150 18.55 12.49 2.35
CA GLN A 150 17.54 13.22 3.09
C GLN A 150 16.14 12.68 2.81
N HIS A 151 15.81 12.44 1.55
CA HIS A 151 14.46 12.01 1.17
C HIS A 151 14.14 10.58 1.64
N LEU A 152 12.87 10.37 2.01
CA LEU A 152 12.35 9.05 2.33
C LEU A 152 11.98 8.28 1.04
N PRO A 153 11.99 6.94 1.08
CA PRO A 153 11.38 6.14 0.03
C PRO A 153 9.89 6.45 -0.06
N THR A 154 9.34 6.40 -1.27
CA THR A 154 7.91 6.59 -1.54
C THR A 154 7.38 5.40 -2.33
N ALA A 155 6.06 5.20 -2.35
CA ALA A 155 5.45 4.10 -3.08
C ALA A 155 4.21 4.55 -3.86
N ASN A 156 4.05 3.98 -5.05
CA ASN A 156 2.80 4.00 -5.80
C ASN A 156 2.21 2.59 -5.77
N THR A 157 1.29 2.39 -4.82
CA THR A 157 0.66 1.09 -4.58
C THR A 157 -0.22 0.65 -5.74
N CYS A 158 -0.84 1.58 -6.47
CA CYS A 158 -1.65 1.28 -7.66
C CYS A 158 -0.87 0.54 -8.74
N ILE A 159 0.46 0.73 -8.78
CA ILE A 159 1.33 0.05 -9.73
C ILE A 159 2.45 -0.76 -9.05
N SER A 160 2.30 -1.09 -7.77
CA SER A 160 3.28 -1.87 -7.00
C SER A 160 4.72 -1.36 -7.16
N ARG A 161 4.93 -0.03 -7.14
CA ARG A 161 6.26 0.57 -7.37
C ARG A 161 6.80 1.26 -6.14
N LEU A 162 8.00 0.88 -5.73
CA LEU A 162 8.76 1.50 -4.67
C LEU A 162 9.84 2.39 -5.28
N TYR A 163 9.88 3.66 -4.88
CA TYR A 163 10.91 4.61 -5.26
C TYR A 163 11.90 4.74 -4.11
N VAL A 164 13.17 4.47 -4.39
CA VAL A 164 14.22 4.50 -3.35
C VAL A 164 15.39 5.35 -3.85
N PRO A 165 15.72 6.46 -3.16
CA PRO A 165 16.97 7.18 -3.42
C PRO A 165 18.19 6.26 -3.34
N LEU A 166 19.20 6.53 -4.16
CA LEU A 166 20.47 5.82 -4.11
C LEU A 166 21.29 6.28 -2.89
N TYR A 167 20.92 5.77 -1.72
CA TYR A 167 21.55 6.12 -0.45
C TYR A 167 23.05 5.81 -0.42
N SER A 168 23.82 6.65 0.27
CA SER A 168 25.27 6.54 0.35
C SER A 168 25.76 5.32 1.16
N SER A 169 24.92 4.75 2.02
CA SER A 169 25.26 3.56 2.80
C SER A 169 24.07 2.63 3.06
N LYS A 170 24.38 1.35 3.27
CA LYS A 170 23.40 0.33 3.69
C LYS A 170 22.68 0.69 4.99
N ASN A 171 23.37 1.38 5.90
CA ASN A 171 22.78 1.79 7.18
C ASN A 171 21.72 2.87 6.97
N ILE A 172 21.98 3.85 6.08
CA ILE A 172 21.00 4.88 5.73
C ILE A 172 19.80 4.25 5.04
N LEU A 173 20.02 3.35 4.07
CA LEU A 173 18.94 2.58 3.42
C LEU A 173 18.04 1.87 4.44
N LYS A 174 18.65 1.15 5.38
CA LYS A 174 17.91 0.45 6.45
C LYS A 174 17.05 1.42 7.26
N LEU A 175 17.65 2.50 7.76
CA LEU A 175 16.95 3.47 8.60
C LEU A 175 15.80 4.12 7.83
N LYS A 176 16.04 4.56 6.59
CA LYS A 176 15.06 5.24 5.75
C LYS A 176 13.86 4.35 5.40
N LEU A 177 14.09 3.08 5.09
CA LEU A 177 13.01 2.11 4.90
C LEU A 177 12.20 1.91 6.20
N GLN A 178 12.86 1.75 7.35
CA GLN A 178 12.18 1.61 8.64
C GLN A 178 11.36 2.85 9.01
N TYR A 179 11.86 4.06 8.70
CA TYR A 179 11.11 5.29 8.92
C TYR A 179 9.86 5.35 8.03
N ALA A 180 10.01 5.09 6.72
CA ALA A 180 8.89 5.16 5.77
C ALA A 180 7.74 4.20 6.13
N ILE A 181 8.05 2.96 6.51
CA ILE A 181 7.01 1.99 6.89
C ILE A 181 6.31 2.35 8.21
N LYS A 182 7.01 3.01 9.14
CA LYS A 182 6.43 3.46 10.42
C LYS A 182 5.54 4.69 10.27
N THR A 183 5.91 5.62 9.39
CA THR A 183 5.12 6.83 9.16
C THR A 183 3.91 6.60 8.27
N LYS A 184 3.80 5.42 7.63
CA LYS A 184 2.69 5.02 6.73
C LYS A 184 2.32 6.13 5.73
N MET A 185 3.32 6.86 5.23
CA MET A 185 3.10 7.96 4.30
C MET A 185 2.85 7.39 2.89
N PHE A 186 1.57 7.23 2.52
CA PHE A 186 1.18 6.85 1.16
C PHE A 186 1.04 8.11 0.30
N GLY A 187 1.74 8.19 -0.83
CA GLY A 187 1.57 9.28 -1.79
C GLY A 187 2.86 9.81 -2.41
N PHE A 188 2.70 10.63 -3.46
CA PHE A 188 3.77 11.33 -4.14
C PHE A 188 4.26 12.50 -3.26
N VAL A 189 5.57 12.55 -3.03
CA VAL A 189 6.29 13.78 -2.65
C VAL A 189 6.99 14.28 -3.90
#